data_AF-Q065Q2-F1
#
_entry.id   AF-Q065Q2-F1
#
_cell.length_a   1.000
_cell.length_b   1.000
_cell.length_c   1.000
_cell.angle_alpha   90.00
_cell.angle_beta   90.00
_cell.angle_gamma   90.00
#
_symmetry.space_group_name_H-M   'P 1'
#
loop_
_entity.id
_entity.type
_entity.pdbx_description
1 polymer ?
#
loop_
_entity_poly.entity_id
_entity_poly.type
_entity_poly.pdbx_seq_one_letter_code
_entity_poly.pdbx_strand_id
1 'polypeptide(L)' 'MLRKTLQRRFEHLMTVLAEQVESLPIENESWLETEREITAIERALQRLPLCDA' A
#
# COMPACT_ATOMS: atom_id res chain seq x y z
N MET A 1 26.56 -14.26 -9.42
CA MET A 1 26.09 -13.04 -10.14
C MET A 1 24.70 -12.59 -9.70
N LEU A 2 23.73 -13.51 -9.52
CA LEU A 2 22.35 -13.21 -9.12
C LEU A 2 22.20 -12.28 -7.90
N ARG A 3 23.00 -12.48 -6.84
CA ARG A 3 22.96 -11.64 -5.63
C ARG A 3 23.25 -10.16 -5.91
N LYS A 4 24.26 -9.86 -6.73
CA LYS A 4 24.61 -8.49 -7.11
C LYS A 4 23.53 -7.86 -7.99
N THR A 5 22.90 -8.66 -8.85
CA THR A 5 21.78 -8.21 -9.70
C THR A 5 20.54 -7.88 -8.89
N LEU A 6 20.18 -8.73 -7.92
CA LEU A 6 19.07 -8.48 -6.99
C LEU A 6 19.33 -7.25 -6.14
N GLN A 7 20.56 -7.06 -5.66
CA GLN A 7 20.92 -5.91 -4.85
C GLN A 7 20.80 -4.59 -5.61
N ARG A 8 21.30 -4.53 -6.85
CA ARG A 8 21.12 -3.34 -7.71
C ARG A 8 19.64 -3.06 -8.02
N ARG A 9 18.84 -4.12 -8.21
CA ARG A 9 17.40 -3.96 -8.46
C ARG A 9 16.68 -3.45 -7.22
N PHE A 10 17.06 -3.91 -6.04
CA PHE A 10 16.54 -3.42 -4.77
C PHE A 10 16.89 -1.95 -4.55
N GLU A 11 18.16 -1.56 -4.76
CA GLU A 11 18.60 -0.16 -4.66
C GLU A 11 17.82 0.75 -5.63
N HIS A 12 17.62 0.31 -6.87
CA HIS A 12 16.83 1.05 -7.85
C HIS A 12 15.37 1.21 -7.44
N LEU A 13 14.73 0.15 -6.94
CA LEU A 13 13.35 0.20 -6.46
C LEU A 13 13.18 1.10 -5.25
N MET A 14 14.18 1.14 -4.35
CA MET A 14 14.18 2.05 -3.21
C MET A 14 14.25 3.51 -3.64
N THR A 15 15.05 3.84 -4.66
CA THR A 15 15.11 5.20 -5.22
C THR A 15 13.77 5.59 -5.85
N VAL A 16 13.19 4.71 -6.68
CA VAL A 16 11.88 4.96 -7.31
C VAL A 16 10.78 5.16 -6.26
N LEU A 17 10.77 4.36 -5.20
CA LEU A 17 9.80 4.51 -4.12
C LEU A 17 9.95 5.85 -3.38
N ALA A 18 11.17 6.30 -3.14
CA ALA A 18 11.43 7.58 -2.49
C ALA A 18 10.91 8.75 -3.35
N GLU A 19 11.19 8.73 -4.66
CA GLU A 19 10.69 9.72 -5.62
C GLU A 19 9.15 9.71 -5.72
N GLN A 20 8.54 8.52 -5.66
CA GLN A 20 7.08 8.37 -5.62
C GLN A 20 6.50 9.00 -4.36
N VAL A 21 7.07 8.73 -3.19
CA VAL A 21 6.59 9.30 -1.92
C VAL A 21 6.72 10.82 -1.90
N GLU A 22 7.79 11.38 -2.46
CA GLU A 22 7.98 12.83 -2.57
C GLU A 22 7.07 13.49 -3.60
N SER A 23 6.67 12.75 -4.65
CA SER A 23 5.76 13.23 -5.70
C SER A 23 4.29 12.91 -5.44
N LEU A 24 3.97 12.21 -4.35
CA LEU A 24 2.59 12.04 -3.91
C LEU A 24 2.02 13.44 -3.68
N PRO A 25 0.92 13.81 -4.37
CA PRO A 25 0.31 15.10 -4.17
C PRO A 25 -0.06 15.26 -2.70
N ILE A 26 0.12 16.47 -2.16
CA ILE A 26 -0.24 16.81 -0.77
C ILE A 26 -1.73 16.47 -0.49
N GLU A 27 -2.56 16.40 -1.54
CA GLU A 27 -3.95 15.91 -1.56
C GLU A 27 -4.09 14.37 -1.46
N ASN A 28 -3.05 13.66 -1.02
CA ASN A 28 -3.16 12.27 -0.55
C ASN A 28 -4.07 12.14 0.69
N GLU A 29 -4.76 13.21 1.09
CA GLU A 29 -5.99 13.18 1.88
C GLU A 29 -7.02 12.19 1.33
N SER A 30 -7.08 11.98 0.01
CA SER A 30 -7.93 10.91 -0.56
C SER A 30 -7.49 9.50 -0.17
N TRP A 31 -6.19 9.31 0.12
CA TRP A 31 -5.65 8.04 0.61
C TRP A 31 -6.07 7.78 2.05
N LEU A 32 -6.11 8.81 2.89
CA LEU A 32 -6.65 8.74 4.25
C LEU A 32 -8.15 8.42 4.26
N GLU A 33 -8.92 9.00 3.33
CA GLU A 33 -10.34 8.70 3.19
C GLU A 33 -10.57 7.28 2.68
N THR A 34 -9.79 6.85 1.69
CA THR A 34 -9.81 5.48 1.16
C THR A 34 -9.38 4.46 2.23
N GLU A 35 -8.34 4.73 3.02
CA GLU A 35 -7.89 3.87 4.12
C GLU A 35 -8.95 3.77 5.22
N ARG A 36 -9.61 4.88 5.56
CA ARG A 36 -10.74 4.88 6.51
C ARG A 36 -11.91 4.05 6.00
N GLU A 37 -12.25 4.18 4.72
CA GLU A 37 -13.32 3.42 4.08
C GLU A 37 -13.00 1.91 4.06
N ILE A 38 -11.78 1.53 3.65
CA ILE A 38 -11.31 0.15 3.69
C ILE A 38 -11.35 -0.40 5.11
N THR A 39 -10.83 0.34 6.09
CA THR A 39 -10.85 -0.08 7.50
C THR A 39 -12.28 -0.25 8.03
N ALA A 40 -13.22 0.62 7.61
CA ALA A 40 -14.63 0.52 7.98
C ALA A 40 -15.29 -0.73 7.38
N ILE A 41 -15.00 -1.02 6.10
CA ILE A 41 -15.47 -2.22 5.40
C ILE A 41 -14.90 -3.49 6.04
N GLU A 42 -13.60 -3.54 6.32
CA GLU A 42 -12.96 -4.69 6.98
C GLU A 42 -13.59 -4.96 8.35
N ARG A 43 -13.82 -3.91 9.15
CA ARG A 43 -14.51 -4.04 10.44
C ARG A 43 -15.96 -4.50 10.28
N ALA A 44 -16.66 -4.06 9.24
CA ALA A 44 -18.01 -4.53 8.96
C ALA A 44 -18.00 -6.00 8.55
N LEU A 45 -17.06 -6.42 7.71
CA LEU A 45 -16.85 -7.81 7.28
C LEU A 45 -16.48 -8.73 8.45
N GLN A 46 -15.64 -8.27 9.38
CA GLN A 46 -15.32 -9.02 10.60
C GLN A 46 -16.52 -9.20 11.54
N ARG A 47 -17.51 -8.32 11.46
CA ARG A 47 -18.72 -8.35 12.29
C ARG A 47 -19.87 -9.09 11.63
N LEU A 48 -19.77 -9.37 10.33
CA LEU A 48 -20.70 -10.22 9.62
C LEU A 48 -20.43 -11.66 10.06
N PRO A 49 -21.44 -12.41 10.55
CA PRO A 49 -21.28 -13.83 10.75
C PRO A 49 -20.95 -14.47 9.39
N LEU A 50 -19.97 -15.38 9.38
CA LEU A 50 -19.69 -16.25 8.23
C LEU A 50 -20.95 -17.09 7.98
N CYS A 51 -21.87 -16.56 7.19
CA CYS A 51 -23.00 -17.30 6.70
C CYS A 51 -22.53 -17.95 5.41
N ASP A 52 -21.85 -19.08 5.57
CA ASP A 52 -21.60 -20.00 4.46
C ASP A 52 -22.97 -20.54 4.02
N ALA A 53 -23.35 -20.21 2.78
CA ALA A 53 -24.45 -20.83 2.04
C ALA A 53 -23.93 -21.37 0.71
#